data_AF-A0A5B7F983-F1
#
_entry.id   AF-A0A5B7F983-F1
#
_cell.length_a   1.000
_cell.length_b   1.000
_cell.length_c   1.000
_cell.angle_alpha   90.00
_cell.angle_beta   90.00
_cell.angle_gamma   90.00
#
_symmetry.space_group_name_H-M   'P 1'
#
loop_
_entity.id
_entity.type
_entity.pdbx_description
1 polymer ?
#
loop_
_entity_poly.entity_id
_entity_poly.type
_entity_poly.pdbx_seq_one_letter_code
_entity_poly.pdbx_strand_id
1 'polypeptide(L)'
;MLGRQGDPYGKFAIPPGVLRDRHERSKYMDNIFMEHKDSLTPYTKEDFEFPGVSVEGVTFSNRLETHFEEFHYSLINATDNTAEIADGKTEGMDFHLVIFVSDGAKDAAVDGLHESTTFNHYGSQDGTYPDNQPHGYPLDRHVDDECIITGVSNFMSMDIKVYHIEE
;
A
#
# COMPACT_ATOMS: atom_id res chain seq x y z
N MET A 1 20.09 3.50 17.93
CA MET A 1 21.45 3.73 17.35
C MET A 1 21.46 4.96 16.44
N LEU A 2 20.69 5.01 15.35
CA LEU A 2 20.79 6.13 14.38
C LEU A 2 20.38 7.52 14.93
N GLY A 3 19.42 7.60 15.86
CA GLY A 3 18.93 8.90 16.39
C GLY A 3 19.93 9.65 17.27
N ARG A 4 21.05 8.99 17.61
CA ARG A 4 22.15 9.55 18.41
C ARG A 4 23.48 9.51 17.66
N GLN A 5 23.48 9.40 16.34
CA GLN A 5 24.74 9.35 15.57
C GLN A 5 25.57 10.64 15.72
N GLY A 6 24.93 11.78 15.96
CA GLY A 6 25.59 13.05 16.29
C GLY A 6 26.17 13.12 17.71
N ASP A 7 25.75 12.24 18.62
CA ASP A 7 26.33 12.10 19.97
C ASP A 7 26.14 10.67 20.52
N PRO A 8 26.90 9.67 20.00
CA PRO A 8 26.65 8.27 20.31
C PRO A 8 26.88 7.91 21.78
N TYR A 9 27.78 8.64 22.43
CA TYR A 9 28.20 8.42 23.82
C TYR A 9 27.61 9.44 24.80
N GLY A 10 26.78 10.38 24.33
CA GLY A 10 26.17 11.39 25.19
C GLY A 10 27.18 12.41 25.75
N LYS A 11 28.32 12.60 25.09
CA LYS A 11 29.41 13.48 25.56
C LYS A 11 29.04 14.96 25.44
N PHE A 12 28.18 15.29 24.49
CA PHE A 12 27.82 16.66 24.13
C PHE A 12 26.40 17.02 24.59
N ALA A 13 25.69 16.10 25.25
CA ALA A 13 24.33 16.27 25.75
C ALA A 13 23.35 16.75 24.66
N ILE A 14 23.56 16.32 23.42
CA ILE A 14 22.74 16.73 22.28
C ILE A 14 21.41 15.95 22.33
N PRO A 15 20.25 16.62 22.15
CA PRO A 15 18.96 15.92 22.06
C PRO A 15 18.92 14.99 20.84
N PRO A 16 18.17 13.88 20.88
CA PRO A 16 18.11 12.94 19.77
C PRO A 16 17.59 13.63 18.49
N GLY A 17 18.29 13.42 17.39
CA GLY A 17 17.96 14.03 16.11
C GLY A 17 16.81 13.31 15.40
N VAL A 18 16.12 14.04 14.52
CA VAL A 18 15.16 13.44 13.60
C VAL A 18 15.89 12.59 12.57
N LEU A 19 15.39 11.39 12.36
CA LEU A 19 15.94 10.46 11.40
C LEU A 19 15.43 10.83 10.00
N ARG A 20 16.16 11.73 9.33
CA ARG A 20 15.80 12.22 7.99
C ARG A 20 15.86 11.13 6.92
N ASP A 21 16.77 10.18 7.05
CA ASP A 21 16.85 9.03 6.14
C ASP A 21 15.93 7.88 6.59
N ARG A 22 14.63 8.14 6.52
CA ARG A 22 13.59 7.21 6.97
C ARG A 22 13.37 6.08 5.96
N HIS A 23 13.42 6.40 4.67
CA HIS A 23 13.06 5.49 3.58
C HIS A 23 14.04 4.34 3.43
N GLU A 24 15.35 4.61 3.44
CA GLU A 24 16.36 3.55 3.29
C GLU A 24 16.27 2.50 4.40
N ARG A 25 15.98 2.94 5.63
CA ARG A 25 15.78 2.01 6.75
C ARG A 25 14.50 1.23 6.67
N SER A 26 13.40 1.86 6.24
CA SER A 26 12.14 1.14 6.02
C SER A 26 12.36 0.05 4.97
N LYS A 27 12.99 0.38 3.83
CA LYS A 27 13.36 -0.60 2.81
C LYS A 27 14.24 -1.73 3.33
N TYR A 28 15.24 -1.42 4.17
CA TYR A 28 16.06 -2.45 4.80
C TYR A 28 15.24 -3.42 5.67
N MET A 29 14.30 -2.89 6.46
CA MET A 29 13.40 -3.74 7.26
C MET A 29 12.44 -4.53 6.37
N ASP A 30 11.91 -3.90 5.32
CA ASP A 30 11.04 -4.56 4.36
C ASP A 30 11.76 -5.73 3.69
N ASN A 31 13.04 -5.59 3.33
CA ASN A 31 13.83 -6.69 2.77
C ASN A 31 13.91 -7.90 3.71
N ILE A 32 14.02 -7.70 5.03
CA ILE A 32 14.01 -8.80 6.01
C ILE A 32 12.65 -9.51 6.00
N PHE A 33 11.55 -8.75 5.90
CA PHE A 33 10.22 -9.35 5.80
C PHE A 33 10.01 -10.06 4.46
N MET A 34 10.54 -9.50 3.37
CA MET A 34 10.50 -10.11 2.04
C MET A 34 11.26 -11.43 2.02
N GLU A 35 12.45 -11.53 2.62
CA GLU A 35 13.18 -12.80 2.74
C GLU A 35 12.34 -13.91 3.39
N HIS A 36 11.54 -13.56 4.41
CA HIS A 36 10.61 -14.51 5.02
C HIS A 36 9.44 -14.85 4.08
N LYS A 37 8.81 -13.84 3.46
CA LYS A 37 7.69 -14.04 2.54
C LYS A 37 8.08 -14.87 1.32
N ASP A 38 9.28 -14.69 0.79
CA ASP A 38 9.85 -15.45 -0.33
C ASP A 38 10.17 -16.89 0.04
N SER A 39 10.38 -17.19 1.33
CA SER A 39 10.58 -18.56 1.82
C SER A 39 9.29 -19.37 1.94
N LEU A 40 8.12 -18.71 1.88
CA LEU A 40 6.82 -19.37 1.94
C LEU A 40 6.52 -20.08 0.62
N THR A 41 5.70 -21.13 0.69
CA THR A 41 5.26 -21.81 -0.51
C THR A 41 4.43 -20.86 -1.38
N PRO A 42 4.75 -20.73 -2.69
CA PRO A 42 3.95 -19.98 -3.64
C PRO A 42 2.50 -20.45 -3.62
N TYR A 43 1.59 -19.52 -3.87
CA TYR A 43 0.18 -19.84 -3.99
C TYR A 43 -0.08 -20.73 -5.21
N THR A 44 -1.06 -21.61 -5.07
CA THR A 44 -1.55 -22.46 -6.15
C THR A 44 -2.73 -21.79 -6.85
N LYS A 45 -3.08 -22.29 -8.04
CA LYS A 45 -4.26 -21.80 -8.76
C LYS A 45 -5.55 -21.96 -7.94
N GLU A 46 -5.65 -23.02 -7.14
CA GLU A 46 -6.79 -23.30 -6.28
C GLU A 46 -6.95 -22.29 -5.14
N ASP A 47 -5.84 -21.69 -4.68
CA ASP A 47 -5.88 -20.63 -3.67
C ASP A 47 -6.50 -19.34 -4.24
N PHE A 48 -6.29 -19.10 -5.54
CA PHE A 48 -6.82 -17.92 -6.23
C PHE A 48 -8.22 -18.11 -6.79
N GLU A 49 -8.62 -19.33 -7.14
CA GLU A 49 -9.90 -19.57 -7.81
C GLU A 49 -11.09 -19.26 -6.88
N PHE A 50 -11.99 -18.40 -7.36
CA PHE A 50 -13.33 -18.24 -6.80
C PHE A 50 -14.39 -18.75 -7.79
N PRO A 51 -14.79 -20.04 -7.70
CA PRO A 51 -15.71 -20.64 -8.65
C PRO A 51 -17.05 -19.92 -8.71
N GLY A 52 -17.50 -19.59 -9.92
CA GLY A 52 -18.78 -18.92 -10.16
C GLY A 52 -18.72 -17.39 -10.14
N VAL A 53 -17.54 -16.80 -9.88
CA VAL A 53 -17.32 -15.35 -9.97
C VAL A 53 -16.33 -15.06 -11.10
N SER A 54 -16.70 -14.11 -11.96
CA SER A 54 -15.85 -13.62 -13.04
C SER A 54 -15.89 -12.09 -13.10
N VAL A 55 -14.72 -11.47 -13.19
CA VAL A 55 -14.60 -10.03 -13.38
C VAL A 55 -14.67 -9.74 -14.88
N GLU A 56 -15.80 -9.22 -15.35
CA GLU A 56 -16.02 -8.96 -16.78
C GLU A 56 -15.34 -7.68 -17.27
N GLY A 57 -15.27 -6.66 -16.41
CA GLY A 57 -14.74 -5.35 -16.78
C GLY A 57 -14.81 -4.35 -15.65
N VAL A 58 -13.84 -3.45 -15.61
CA VAL A 58 -13.85 -2.28 -14.74
C VAL A 58 -13.81 -1.02 -15.59
N THR A 59 -14.73 -0.10 -15.29
CA THR A 59 -14.89 1.15 -16.01
C THR A 59 -14.79 2.30 -15.03
N PHE A 60 -14.02 3.32 -15.39
CA PHE A 60 -13.98 4.56 -14.65
C PHE A 60 -15.03 5.52 -15.22
N SER A 61 -15.79 6.17 -14.34
CA SER A 61 -16.71 7.22 -14.79
C SER A 61 -15.97 8.44 -15.31
N ASN A 62 -14.80 8.73 -14.74
CA ASN A 62 -13.99 9.91 -15.04
C ASN A 62 -12.52 9.53 -15.24
N ARG A 63 -11.73 10.44 -15.79
CA ARG A 63 -10.28 10.31 -15.85
C ARG A 63 -9.68 10.39 -14.44
N LEU A 64 -8.61 9.61 -14.21
CA LEU A 64 -7.87 9.65 -12.94
C LEU A 64 -6.92 10.84 -12.95
N GLU A 65 -7.19 11.78 -12.06
CA GLU A 65 -6.49 13.06 -11.99
C GLU A 65 -6.03 13.30 -10.55
N THR A 66 -4.85 13.89 -10.40
CA THR A 66 -4.30 14.33 -9.12
C THR A 66 -4.11 15.84 -9.15
N HIS A 67 -4.41 16.48 -8.04
CA HIS A 67 -4.30 17.93 -7.86
C HIS A 67 -3.49 18.21 -6.59
N PHE A 68 -2.83 19.36 -6.55
CA PHE A 68 -2.40 19.93 -5.28
C PHE A 68 -3.57 20.71 -4.68
N GLU A 69 -3.96 20.34 -3.47
CA GLU A 69 -4.93 21.11 -2.69
C GLU A 69 -4.19 22.01 -1.70
N GLU A 70 -4.56 23.28 -1.63
CA GLU A 70 -4.08 24.17 -0.57
C GLU A 70 -4.67 23.75 0.77
N PHE A 71 -3.85 23.13 1.61
CA PHE A 71 -4.22 22.84 3.00
C PHE A 71 -3.74 23.97 3.92
N HIS A 72 -4.66 24.79 4.39
CA HIS A 72 -4.36 25.78 5.42
C HIS A 72 -4.40 25.14 6.80
N TYR A 73 -3.26 25.12 7.47
CA TYR A 73 -3.19 24.88 8.91
C TYR A 73 -2.79 26.18 9.61
N SER A 74 -3.52 26.53 10.68
CA SER A 74 -3.25 27.76 11.41
C SER A 74 -1.94 27.64 12.20
N LEU A 75 -0.94 28.37 11.72
CA LEU A 75 0.42 28.41 12.26
C LEU A 75 0.62 29.54 13.27
N ILE A 76 -0.18 29.57 14.34
CA ILE A 76 0.13 30.48 15.47
C ILE A 76 1.42 30.02 16.22
N ASN A 77 2.24 29.10 15.67
CA ASN A 77 3.60 28.83 16.16
C ASN A 77 4.56 28.02 15.24
N ALA A 78 4.55 28.17 13.91
CA ALA A 78 5.69 27.68 13.09
C ALA A 78 5.63 28.19 11.64
N THR A 79 6.23 29.35 11.35
CA THR A 79 6.60 29.68 9.97
C THR A 79 7.60 28.65 9.43
N ASP A 80 7.27 28.02 8.31
CA ASP A 80 8.25 27.52 7.35
C ASP A 80 7.73 27.72 5.92
N ASN A 81 8.45 28.50 5.13
CA ASN A 81 8.15 28.86 3.75
C ASN A 81 9.28 28.30 2.86
N THR A 82 9.31 27.00 2.65
CA THR A 82 10.23 26.39 1.68
C THR A 82 9.46 25.71 0.56
N ALA A 83 9.70 26.21 -0.67
CA ALA A 83 9.30 25.57 -1.91
C ALA A 83 10.32 24.51 -2.33
N GLU A 84 9.82 23.63 -3.22
CA GLU A 84 10.54 22.68 -4.09
C GLU A 84 10.62 21.23 -3.60
N ILE A 85 9.52 20.51 -3.83
CA ILE A 85 9.56 19.10 -4.19
C ILE A 85 9.16 19.05 -5.67
N ALA A 86 9.89 18.30 -6.48
CA ALA A 86 9.68 18.25 -7.93
C ALA A 86 8.23 17.83 -8.27
N ASP A 87 7.61 18.63 -9.13
CA ASP A 87 6.24 18.45 -9.60
C ASP A 87 6.03 17.08 -10.26
N GLY A 88 4.84 16.52 -10.04
CA GLY A 88 4.39 15.32 -10.72
C GLY A 88 4.43 15.54 -12.23
N LYS A 89 4.83 14.51 -12.98
CA LYS A 89 4.97 14.65 -14.43
C LYS A 89 3.62 14.92 -15.08
N THR A 90 3.48 16.08 -15.73
CA THR A 90 2.28 16.47 -16.52
C THR A 90 2.02 15.56 -17.72
N GLU A 91 3.01 14.78 -18.15
CA GLU A 91 2.90 13.78 -19.22
C GLU A 91 2.04 12.54 -18.85
N GLY A 92 1.65 12.43 -17.58
CA GLY A 92 0.88 11.31 -17.04
C GLY A 92 1.73 10.07 -16.80
N MET A 93 1.45 9.36 -15.72
CA MET A 93 2.16 8.13 -15.33
C MET A 93 1.31 6.91 -15.64
N ASP A 94 1.92 5.94 -16.33
CA ASP A 94 1.32 4.63 -16.59
C ASP A 94 1.41 3.74 -15.34
N PHE A 95 0.28 3.14 -14.96
CA PHE A 95 0.18 2.18 -13.86
C PHE A 95 -0.56 0.94 -14.33
N HIS A 96 -0.22 -0.21 -13.74
CA HIS A 96 -0.99 -1.43 -13.88
C HIS A 96 -1.98 -1.50 -12.71
N LEU A 97 -3.27 -1.29 -12.98
CA LEU A 97 -4.31 -1.55 -12.00
C LEU A 97 -4.59 -3.04 -11.96
N VAL A 98 -4.47 -3.62 -10.76
CA VAL A 98 -4.75 -5.03 -10.51
C VAL A 98 -5.96 -5.14 -9.59
N ILE A 99 -6.90 -5.99 -9.97
CA ILE A 99 -8.16 -6.23 -9.26
C ILE A 99 -8.30 -7.72 -9.07
N PHE A 100 -8.52 -8.10 -7.82
CA PHE A 100 -8.71 -9.48 -7.43
C PHE A 100 -9.94 -9.59 -6.52
N VAL A 101 -10.82 -10.54 -6.81
CA VAL A 101 -12.03 -10.79 -6.03
C VAL A 101 -11.90 -12.13 -5.33
N SER A 102 -11.79 -12.11 -4.01
CA SER A 102 -11.71 -13.30 -3.16
C SER A 102 -13.05 -13.64 -2.50
N ASP A 103 -13.12 -14.82 -1.89
CA ASP A 103 -14.31 -15.30 -1.20
C ASP A 103 -14.40 -14.68 0.21
N GLY A 104 -15.17 -13.59 0.30
CA GLY A 104 -15.36 -12.85 1.55
C GLY A 104 -15.92 -13.68 2.72
N ALA A 105 -16.60 -14.80 2.46
CA ALA A 105 -17.08 -15.68 3.53
C ALA A 105 -15.95 -16.53 4.15
N LYS A 106 -14.92 -16.86 3.37
CA LYS A 106 -13.70 -17.50 3.86
C LYS A 106 -12.76 -16.50 4.53
N ASP A 107 -12.71 -15.30 3.99
CA ASP A 107 -11.77 -14.26 4.41
C ASP A 107 -12.24 -13.52 5.67
N ALA A 108 -13.55 -13.43 5.93
CA ALA A 108 -14.07 -12.72 7.08
C ALA A 108 -13.61 -13.34 8.42
N ALA A 109 -12.88 -12.54 9.20
CA ALA A 109 -12.51 -12.85 10.59
C ALA A 109 -13.54 -12.33 11.60
N VAL A 110 -14.42 -11.42 11.16
CA VAL A 110 -15.43 -10.75 11.98
C VAL A 110 -16.79 -10.77 11.28
N ASP A 111 -17.86 -10.82 12.08
CA ASP A 111 -19.22 -10.74 11.58
C ASP A 111 -19.48 -9.37 10.94
N GLY A 112 -20.20 -9.35 9.81
CA GLY A 112 -20.57 -8.11 9.14
C GLY A 112 -19.42 -7.37 8.44
N LEU A 113 -18.32 -8.06 8.09
CA LEU A 113 -17.20 -7.46 7.36
C LEU A 113 -17.66 -6.66 6.12
N HIS A 114 -18.60 -7.21 5.36
CA HIS A 114 -19.16 -6.59 4.15
C HIS A 114 -19.97 -5.32 4.43
N GLU A 115 -20.33 -5.04 5.68
CA GLU A 115 -21.03 -3.83 6.12
C GLU A 115 -20.06 -2.76 6.63
N SER A 116 -18.78 -3.09 6.80
CA SER A 116 -17.77 -2.17 7.30
C SER A 116 -17.44 -1.11 6.25
N THR A 117 -17.84 0.14 6.52
CA THR A 117 -17.50 1.31 5.68
C THR A 117 -16.23 2.02 6.15
N THR A 118 -15.57 1.50 7.19
CA THR A 118 -14.38 2.11 7.76
C THR A 118 -13.13 1.53 7.14
N PHE A 119 -12.19 2.42 6.85
CA PHE A 119 -10.91 2.04 6.29
C PHE A 119 -10.00 1.41 7.37
N ASN A 120 -9.85 0.08 7.33
CA ASN A 120 -9.26 -0.70 8.42
C ASN A 120 -7.75 -0.92 8.26
N HIS A 121 -6.98 0.12 7.94
CA HIS A 121 -5.52 0.02 7.87
C HIS A 121 -4.84 -0.29 9.21
N TYR A 122 -5.50 0.03 10.33
CA TYR A 122 -4.96 -0.16 11.67
C TYR A 122 -5.60 -1.33 12.42
N GLY A 123 -6.34 -2.20 11.70
CA GLY A 123 -7.17 -3.25 12.30
C GLY A 123 -8.46 -2.71 12.93
N SER A 124 -9.21 -3.60 13.58
CA SER A 124 -10.43 -3.22 14.31
C SER A 124 -10.11 -2.77 15.74
N GLN A 125 -10.93 -1.88 16.29
CA GLN A 125 -10.83 -1.42 17.68
C GLN A 125 -10.95 -2.57 18.68
N ASP A 126 -11.65 -3.65 18.30
CA ASP A 126 -11.81 -4.87 19.10
C ASP A 126 -10.56 -5.77 19.09
N GLY A 127 -9.48 -5.34 18.43
CA GLY A 127 -8.16 -5.99 18.44
C GLY A 127 -8.01 -7.16 17.47
N THR A 128 -9.09 -7.58 16.81
CA THR A 128 -9.06 -8.61 15.76
C THR A 128 -8.96 -7.92 14.39
N TYR A 129 -8.03 -8.37 13.55
CA TYR A 129 -7.95 -7.87 12.18
C TYR A 129 -9.11 -8.46 11.37
N PRO A 130 -9.85 -7.67 10.59
CA PRO A 130 -11.12 -8.09 9.99
C PRO A 130 -10.99 -9.14 8.88
N ASP A 131 -9.80 -9.29 8.29
CA ASP A 131 -9.49 -10.22 7.20
C ASP A 131 -8.52 -11.31 7.70
N ASN A 132 -8.86 -12.58 7.48
CA ASN A 132 -8.02 -13.72 7.83
C ASN A 132 -6.86 -13.95 6.85
N GLN A 133 -6.88 -13.29 5.68
CA GLN A 133 -5.82 -13.40 4.70
C GLN A 133 -4.54 -12.66 5.14
N PRO A 134 -3.36 -13.08 4.65
CA PRO A 134 -2.13 -12.34 4.85
C PRO A 134 -2.22 -10.91 4.31
N HIS A 135 -1.61 -9.96 5.01
CA HIS A 135 -1.58 -8.58 4.54
C HIS A 135 -0.79 -8.48 3.23
N GLY A 136 -1.48 -7.99 2.20
CA GLY A 136 -0.95 -7.89 0.83
C GLY A 136 -1.39 -9.02 -0.09
N TYR A 137 -2.17 -10.00 0.40
CA TYR A 137 -2.82 -11.00 -0.45
C TYR A 137 -3.58 -10.32 -1.60
N PRO A 138 -3.48 -10.79 -2.86
CA PRO A 138 -2.75 -11.97 -3.35
C PRO A 138 -1.28 -11.77 -3.74
N LEU A 139 -0.70 -10.58 -3.53
CA LEU A 139 0.62 -10.17 -4.04
C LEU A 139 1.73 -10.21 -2.97
N ASP A 140 1.47 -10.78 -1.81
CA ASP A 140 2.41 -10.82 -0.69
C ASP A 140 3.50 -11.89 -0.87
N ARG A 141 3.26 -12.93 -1.68
CA ARG A 141 4.20 -14.03 -1.92
C ARG A 141 4.81 -13.99 -3.30
N HIS A 142 5.94 -14.66 -3.43
CA HIS A 142 6.56 -14.89 -4.73
C HIS A 142 5.66 -15.71 -5.65
N VAL A 143 5.66 -15.35 -6.94
CA VAL A 143 4.86 -15.97 -7.99
C VAL A 143 5.84 -16.50 -9.03
N ASP A 144 5.98 -17.82 -9.10
CA ASP A 144 6.88 -18.48 -10.06
C ASP A 144 6.36 -18.39 -11.51
N ASP A 145 5.03 -18.45 -11.69
CA ASP A 145 4.36 -18.43 -12.98
C ASP A 145 3.15 -17.48 -12.93
N GLU A 146 3.23 -16.37 -13.66
CA GLU A 146 2.16 -15.36 -13.72
C GLU A 146 0.84 -15.92 -14.30
N CYS A 147 0.89 -17.04 -15.04
CA CYS A 147 -0.30 -17.70 -15.56
C CYS A 147 -1.23 -18.21 -14.46
N ILE A 148 -0.73 -18.44 -13.24
CA ILE A 148 -1.58 -18.87 -12.11
C ILE A 148 -2.53 -17.76 -11.65
N ILE A 149 -2.08 -16.50 -11.73
CA ILE A 149 -2.86 -15.32 -11.34
C ILE A 149 -3.68 -14.81 -12.53
N THR A 150 -3.07 -14.71 -13.71
CA THR A 150 -3.77 -14.23 -14.91
C THR A 150 -4.76 -15.25 -15.49
N GLY A 151 -4.65 -16.52 -15.10
CA GLY A 151 -5.50 -17.61 -15.58
C GLY A 151 -6.80 -17.83 -14.79
N VAL A 152 -7.05 -17.07 -13.72
CA VAL A 152 -8.31 -17.18 -12.95
C VAL A 152 -9.33 -16.13 -13.39
N SER A 153 -10.61 -16.48 -13.36
CA SER A 153 -11.70 -15.60 -13.83
C SER A 153 -11.98 -14.42 -12.92
N ASN A 154 -11.59 -14.52 -11.65
CA ASN A 154 -11.78 -13.51 -10.61
C ASN A 154 -10.58 -12.55 -10.46
N PHE A 155 -9.66 -12.57 -11.42
CA PHE A 155 -8.55 -11.63 -11.54
C PHE A 155 -8.69 -10.79 -12.82
N MET A 156 -8.41 -9.49 -12.72
CA MET A 156 -8.31 -8.60 -13.86
C MET A 156 -7.17 -7.60 -13.64
N SER A 157 -6.41 -7.34 -14.70
CA SER A 157 -5.42 -6.27 -14.73
C SER A 157 -5.66 -5.37 -15.94
N MET A 158 -5.41 -4.07 -15.80
CA MET A 158 -5.47 -3.12 -16.91
C MET A 158 -4.48 -1.98 -16.75
N ASP A 159 -4.04 -1.43 -17.87
CA ASP A 159 -3.16 -0.28 -17.89
C ASP A 159 -3.99 0.99 -17.76
N ILE A 160 -3.67 1.80 -16.76
CA ILE A 160 -4.30 3.09 -16.51
C ILE A 160 -3.24 4.19 -16.58
N LYS A 161 -3.66 5.39 -16.97
CA LYS A 161 -2.80 6.57 -16.98
C LYS A 161 -3.36 7.59 -16.00
N VAL A 162 -2.56 7.94 -15.01
CA VAL A 162 -2.90 8.96 -14.01
C VAL A 162 -2.22 10.25 -14.39
N TYR A 163 -2.98 11.33 -14.45
CA TYR A 163 -2.48 12.64 -14.86
C TYR A 163 -2.34 13.56 -13.66
N HIS A 164 -1.25 14.33 -13.63
CA HIS A 164 -1.12 15.45 -12.72
C HIS A 164 -1.62 16.72 -13.42
N ILE A 165 -2.54 17.43 -12.76
CA ILE A 165 -3.06 18.71 -13.24
C ILE A 165 -2.43 19.80 -12.38
N GLU A 166 -1.54 20.57 -13.01
CA GLU A 166 -1.03 21.84 -12.47
C GLU A 166 -2.12 22.90 -12.69
N GLU A 167 -2.74 23.37 -11.60
CA GLU A 167 -3.58 24.58 -11.59
C GLU A 167 -2.79 25.80 -11.10
#